data_AF-A0A496BGK6-F1
#
_entry.id   AF-A0A496BGK6-F1
#
_cell.length_a   1.000
_cell.length_b   1.000
_cell.length_c   1.000
_cell.angle_alpha   90.00
_cell.angle_beta   90.00
_cell.angle_gamma   90.00
#
_symmetry.space_group_name_H-M   'P 1'
#
loop_
_entity.id
_entity.type
_entity.pdbx_description
1 polymer ?
#
loop_
_entity_poly.entity_id
_entity_poly.type
_entity_poly.pdbx_seq_one_letter_code
_entity_poly.pdbx_strand_id
1 'polypeptide(L)' 'MSHQTDGRNDLDIADCINETCPWSGEPVQADSLTAYNGHVVGFCNPGCRDKFDAAVRYFEAARGDG' A
#
# COMPACT_ATOMS: atom_id res chain seq x y z
N MET A 1 -19.11 -23.65 14.40
CA MET A 1 -17.75 -23.10 14.17
C MET A 1 -17.82 -22.33 12.87
N SER A 2 -18.35 -21.10 12.94
CA SER A 2 -18.56 -20.26 11.77
C SER A 2 -17.29 -19.46 11.56
N HIS A 3 -16.35 -20.03 10.79
CA HIS A 3 -15.25 -19.25 10.22
C HIS A 3 -15.82 -18.36 9.12
N GLN A 4 -16.30 -17.19 9.53
CA GLN A 4 -16.51 -16.10 8.60
C GLN A 4 -15.13 -15.50 8.32
N THR A 5 -14.43 -16.05 7.33
CA THR A 5 -13.34 -15.34 6.64
C THR A 5 -14.00 -14.24 5.83
N ASP A 6 -14.30 -13.14 6.52
CA ASP A 6 -14.68 -11.88 5.91
C ASP A 6 -13.53 -11.46 5.00
N GLY A 7 -13.76 -11.50 3.69
CA GLY A 7 -12.87 -10.95 2.68
C GLY A 7 -12.79 -9.43 2.80
N ARG A 8 -12.22 -8.93 3.90
CA ARG A 8 -11.83 -7.54 4.10
C ARG A 8 -10.39 -7.47 4.57
N ASN A 9 -9.53 -7.16 3.61
CA ASN A 9 -8.56 -6.09 3.78
C ASN A 9 -7.37 -6.35 4.72
N ASP A 10 -6.96 -7.60 4.90
CA ASP A 10 -5.59 -7.90 5.30
C ASP A 10 -4.74 -7.79 4.04
N LEU A 11 -4.12 -6.62 3.85
CA LEU A 11 -3.09 -6.50 2.82
C LEU A 11 -1.95 -7.39 3.30
N ASP A 12 -1.60 -8.42 2.53
CA ASP A 12 -0.46 -9.29 2.85
C ASP A 12 0.82 -8.69 2.27
N ILE A 13 1.90 -8.75 3.05
CA ILE A 13 3.24 -8.36 2.58
C ILE A 13 3.71 -9.22 1.39
N ALA A 14 3.16 -10.44 1.25
CA ALA A 14 3.45 -11.32 0.13
C ALA A 14 2.83 -10.86 -1.19
N ASP A 15 1.73 -10.10 -1.14
CA ASP A 15 1.10 -9.49 -2.32
C ASP A 15 1.74 -8.15 -2.69
N CYS A 16 2.68 -7.67 -1.88
CA CYS A 16 3.42 -6.46 -2.19
C CYS A 16 4.23 -6.63 -3.47
N ILE A 17 4.02 -5.72 -4.41
CA ILE A 17 4.84 -5.66 -5.63
C ILE A 17 6.27 -5.19 -5.34
N ASN A 18 6.53 -4.68 -4.13
CA ASN A 18 7.81 -4.18 -3.69
C ASN A 18 8.22 -4.80 -2.35
N GLU A 19 9.46 -5.25 -2.27
CA GLU A 19 10.04 -5.83 -1.05
C GLU A 19 10.72 -4.77 -0.18
N THR A 20 11.10 -3.63 -0.77
CA THR A 20 11.77 -2.52 -0.10
C THR A 20 11.05 -1.20 -0.33
N CYS A 21 11.18 -0.31 0.65
CA CYS A 21 10.58 1.01 0.66
C CYS A 21 11.27 1.89 -0.40
N PRO A 22 10.54 2.46 -1.36
CA PRO A 22 11.12 3.29 -2.42
C PRO A 22 11.73 4.61 -1.91
N TRP A 23 11.45 5.01 -0.66
CA TRP A 23 12.02 6.22 -0.04
C TRP A 23 13.42 5.99 0.54
N SER A 24 13.59 4.93 1.32
CA SER A 24 14.81 4.69 2.11
C SER A 24 15.62 3.47 1.63
N GLY A 25 14.99 2.51 0.95
CA GLY A 25 15.56 1.19 0.66
C GLY A 25 15.44 0.18 1.80
N GLU A 26 14.79 0.54 2.91
CA GLU A 26 14.50 -0.36 4.04
C GLU A 26 13.44 -1.41 3.68
N PRO A 27 13.43 -2.59 4.33
CA PRO A 27 12.40 -3.60 4.09
C PRO A 27 11.00 -3.05 4.42
N VAL A 28 10.01 -3.44 3.62
CA VAL A 28 8.62 -3.07 3.87
C VAL A 28 8.07 -3.80 5.10
N GLN A 29 7.08 -3.19 5.76
CA GLN A 29 6.44 -3.70 6.97
C GLN A 29 4.97 -4.00 6.69
N ALA A 30 4.47 -5.11 7.22
CA ALA A 30 3.07 -5.53 7.07
C ALA A 30 2.07 -4.54 7.71
N ASP A 31 2.49 -3.78 8.72
CA ASP A 31 1.70 -2.70 9.32
C ASP A 31 1.61 -1.44 8.44
N SER A 32 2.41 -1.35 7.37
CA SER A 32 2.58 -0.16 6.54
C SER A 32 2.31 -0.46 5.07
N LEU A 33 1.20 -1.16 4.80
CA LEU A 33 0.78 -1.55 3.46
C LEU A 33 -0.35 -0.65 2.95
N THR A 34 -0.41 -0.47 1.62
CA THR A 34 -1.49 0.25 0.96
C THR A 34 -1.84 -0.42 -0.36
N ALA A 35 -3.12 -0.40 -0.74
CA ALA A 35 -3.55 -0.81 -2.06
C ALA A 35 -3.48 0.38 -3.02
N TYR A 36 -2.80 0.22 -4.15
CA TYR A 36 -2.71 1.21 -5.22
C TYR A 36 -2.93 0.55 -6.58
N ASN A 37 -3.91 1.05 -7.33
CA ASN A 37 -4.23 0.57 -8.68
C ASN A 37 -4.41 -0.97 -8.79
N GLY A 38 -5.01 -1.59 -7.77
CA GLY A 38 -5.20 -3.05 -7.69
C GLY A 38 -3.96 -3.86 -7.26
N HIS A 39 -2.86 -3.19 -6.92
CA HIS A 39 -1.64 -3.79 -6.41
C HIS A 39 -1.41 -3.42 -4.95
N VAL A 40 -0.78 -4.29 -4.17
CA VAL A 40 -0.35 -3.95 -2.80
C VAL A 40 1.04 -3.34 -2.86
N VAL A 41 1.23 -2.21 -2.17
CA VAL A 41 2.51 -1.52 -2.05
C VAL A 41 2.85 -1.39 -0.57
N GLY A 42 4.04 -1.85 -0.20
CA GLY A 42 4.54 -1.80 1.17
C GLY A 42 5.50 -0.65 1.44
N PHE A 43 5.57 -0.21 2.70
CA PHE A 43 6.47 0.84 3.16
C PHE A 43 7.18 0.44 4.44
N CYS A 44 8.33 1.07 4.72
CA CYS A 44 9.06 0.81 5.97
C CYS A 44 8.38 1.40 7.21
N ASN A 45 7.48 2.38 7.04
CA ASN A 45 6.70 2.98 8.11
C ASN A 45 5.41 3.65 7.57
N PRO A 46 4.43 3.96 8.44
CA PRO A 46 3.19 4.61 8.02
C PRO A 46 3.40 6.01 7.44
N GLY A 47 4.44 6.74 7.87
CA GLY A 47 4.72 8.07 7.34
C GLY A 47 5.15 8.08 5.86
N CYS A 48 5.89 7.05 5.42
CA CYS A 48 6.23 6.83 4.02
C CYS A 48 4.99 6.46 3.21
N ARG A 49 4.10 5.63 3.78
CA ARG A 49 2.80 5.30 3.18
C ARG A 49 1.95 6.55 2.96
N ASP A 50 1.80 7.41 3.97
CA ASP A 50 0.97 8.62 3.88
C ASP A 50 1.50 9.60 2.84
N LYS A 51 2.84 9.77 2.77
CA LYS A 51 3.48 10.58 1.73
C LYS A 51 3.21 10.03 0.33
N PHE A 52 3.25 8.71 0.18
CA PHE A 52 2.93 8.05 -1.08
C PHE A 52 1.46 8.23 -1.46
N ASP A 53 0.53 8.02 -0.52
CA ASP A 53 -0.91 8.21 -0.74
C ASP A 53 -1.21 9.65 -1.19
N ALA A 54 -0.64 10.65 -0.51
CA ALA A 54 -0.79 12.04 -0.87
C ALA A 54 -0.22 12.36 -2.27
N ALA A 55 0.95 11.81 -2.60
CA ALA A 55 1.55 11.97 -3.93
C ALA A 55 0.70 11.32 -5.01
N VAL A 56 0.24 10.08 -4.79
CA VAL A 56 -0.67 9.35 -5.67
C VAL A 56 -1.91 10.18 -5.96
N ARG A 57 -2.59 10.67 -4.93
CA ARG A 57 -3.82 11.47 -5.08
C ARG A 57 -3.57 12.74 -5.89
N TYR A 58 -2.41 13.36 -5.71
CA TYR A 58 -2.01 14.52 -6.51
C TYR A 58 -1.81 14.14 -7.99
N PHE A 59 -1.14 13.03 -8.28
CA PHE A 59 -0.93 12.56 -9.65
C PHE A 59 -2.22 12.07 -10.32
N GLU A 60 -3.10 11.36 -9.61
CA GLU A 60 -4.40 10.91 -10.11
C GLU A 60 -5.30 12.10 -10.43
N ALA A 61 -5.35 13.10 -9.53
CA ALA A 61 -6.08 14.34 -9.79
C ALA A 61 -5.54 15.09 -11.01
N ALA A 62 -4.22 15.05 -11.26
CA ALA A 62 -3.61 15.66 -12.44
C ALA A 62 -3.83 14.85 -13.73
N ARG A 63 -4.03 13.53 -13.64
CA ARG A 63 -4.21 12.63 -14.79
C ARG A 63 -5.59 12.69 -15.42
N GLY A 64 -6.60 13.24 -14.75
CA GLY A 64 -7.89 13.56 -15.37
C GLY A 64 -8.71 12.34 -15.82
N ASP A 65 -8.46 11.16 -15.25
CA ASP A 65 -9.30 9.98 -15.41
C ASP A 65 -10.52 10.11 -14.45
N GLY A 66 -11.46 11.01 -14.77
CA GLY A 66 -12.70 11.25 -14.05
C GLY A 66 -13.81 11.77 -14.96
#